data_AF-A0A9E3IZF6-F1
#
_entry.id   AF-A0A9E3IZF6-F1
#
_cell.length_a   1.000
_cell.length_b   1.000
_cell.length_c   1.000
_cell.angle_alpha   90.00
_cell.angle_beta   90.00
_cell.angle_gamma   90.00
#
_symmetry.space_group_name_H-M   'P 1'
#
loop_
_entity.id
_entity.type
_entity.pdbx_description
1 polymer ?
#
loop_
_entity_poly.entity_id
_entity_poly.type
_entity_poly.pdbx_seq_one_letter_code
_entity_poly.pdbx_strand_id
1 'polypeptide(L)' 'MSATENRPSPQPYVLVGGVSMRDLLASCAAAEAVSTPPRMPDPETLRAAAERPKAA' A
#
# COMPACT_ATOMS: atom_id res chain seq x y z
N MET A 1 -14.48 -35.98 30.47
CA MET A 1 -13.70 -34.73 30.54
C MET A 1 -13.61 -34.16 29.13
N SER A 2 -14.08 -32.94 28.91
CA SER A 2 -14.35 -32.38 27.58
C SER A 2 -13.06 -31.93 26.87
N ALA A 3 -12.82 -32.45 25.66
CA ALA A 3 -11.69 -32.13 24.79
C ALA A 3 -11.88 -30.81 24.02
N THR A 4 -12.30 -29.74 24.70
CA THR A 4 -12.54 -28.43 24.08
C THR A 4 -11.68 -27.30 24.66
N GLU A 5 -10.82 -27.59 25.64
CA GLU A 5 -10.11 -26.53 26.39
C GLU A 5 -8.86 -25.98 25.68
N ASN A 6 -8.39 -26.59 24.59
CA ASN A 6 -7.13 -26.18 23.94
C ASN A 6 -7.30 -25.82 22.46
N ARG A 7 -8.24 -24.93 22.15
CA ARG A 7 -8.09 -24.15 20.92
C ARG A 7 -7.31 -22.89 21.28
N PRO A 8 -6.06 -22.73 20.82
CA PRO A 8 -5.41 -21.43 20.94
C PRO A 8 -6.33 -20.41 20.28
N SER A 9 -6.85 -19.48 21.08
CA SER A 9 -7.47 -18.26 20.55
C SER A 9 -6.50 -17.67 19.53
N PRO A 10 -6.96 -17.20 18.35
CA PRO A 10 -6.10 -16.42 17.46
C PRO A 10 -5.68 -15.19 18.25
N GLN A 11 -4.53 -15.29 18.90
CA GLN A 11 -3.85 -14.16 19.52
C GLN A 11 -3.73 -13.15 18.38
N PRO A 12 -4.32 -11.94 18.50
CA PRO A 12 -4.01 -10.89 17.56
C PRO A 12 -2.51 -10.74 17.69
N TYR A 13 -1.82 -11.15 16.64
CA TYR A 13 -0.38 -11.15 16.49
C TYR A 13 0.12 -9.81 17.02
N VAL A 14 0.51 -9.80 18.29
CA VAL A 14 1.30 -8.76 18.91
C VAL A 14 2.69 -8.96 18.30
N LEU A 15 2.75 -8.66 17.00
CA LEU A 15 3.96 -8.47 16.27
C LEU A 15 4.69 -7.36 17.01
N VAL A 16 5.86 -7.69 17.51
CA VAL A 16 6.92 -6.72 17.71
C VAL A 16 7.13 -6.03 16.36
N GLY A 17 6.40 -4.94 16.11
CA GLY A 17 6.37 -4.20 14.84
C GLY A 17 5.38 -4.72 13.79
N GLY A 18 4.11 -4.93 14.15
CA GLY A 18 3.07 -5.36 13.21
C GLY A 18 2.91 -4.44 12.01
N VAL A 19 3.44 -4.85 10.87
CA VAL A 19 3.26 -4.13 9.61
C VAL A 19 1.83 -4.35 9.16
N SER A 20 1.07 -3.26 9.01
CA SER A 20 -0.27 -3.36 8.43
C SER A 20 -0.15 -3.83 6.98
N MET A 21 -1.13 -4.60 6.50
CA MET A 21 -1.23 -4.92 5.07
C MET A 21 -1.18 -3.65 4.21
N ARG A 22 -1.70 -2.54 4.73
CA ARG A 22 -1.61 -1.22 4.09
C ARG A 22 -0.17 -0.74 3.93
N ASP A 23 0.66 -0.89 4.95
CA ASP A 23 2.06 -0.43 4.93
C ASP A 23 2.89 -1.29 3.99
N LEU A 24 2.59 -2.59 3.91
CA LEU A 24 3.19 -3.48 2.92
C LEU A 24 2.84 -3.05 1.48
N LEU A 25 1.56 -2.79 1.20
CA LEU A 25 1.12 -2.31 -0.10
C LEU A 25 1.72 -0.95 -0.47
N ALA A 26 1.80 -0.03 0.48
CA ALA A 26 2.44 1.27 0.29
C ALA A 26 3.94 1.12 -0.04
N SER A 27 4.62 0.19 0.65
CA SER A 27 6.03 -0.13 0.38
C SER A 27 6.23 -0.71 -1.02
N CYS A 28 5.31 -1.58 -1.49
CA CYS A 28 5.35 -2.11 -2.85
C CYS A 28 5.20 -1.01 -3.91
N ALA A 29 4.25 -0.08 -3.75
CA ALA A 29 4.08 1.04 -4.66
C ALA A 29 5.31 1.98 -4.67
N ALA A 30 5.93 2.21 -3.51
CA ALA A 30 7.17 2.97 -3.42
C ALA A 30 8.33 2.27 -4.15
N ALA A 31 8.46 0.95 -4.00
CA ALA A 31 9.49 0.17 -4.71
C ALA A 31 9.31 0.21 -6.24
N GLU A 32 8.08 0.19 -6.72
CA GLU A 32 7.77 0.34 -8.15
C GLU A 32 8.22 1.71 -8.68
N ALA A 33 7.97 2.80 -7.94
CA ALA A 33 8.42 4.14 -8.32
C ALA A 33 9.95 4.30 -8.29
N VAL A 34 10.65 3.61 -7.39
CA VAL A 34 12.12 3.64 -7.32
C VAL A 34 12.75 2.82 -8.46
N SER A 35 12.18 1.66 -8.77
CA SER A 35 12.70 0.77 -9.82
C SER A 35 12.29 1.20 -11.23
N THR A 36 11.22 1.98 -11.35
CA THR A 36 10.74 2.51 -12.61
C THR A 36 11.17 3.96 -12.73
N PRO A 37 12.31 4.26 -13.39
CA PRO A 37 12.67 5.64 -13.67
C PRO A 37 11.51 6.33 -14.39
N PRO A 38 11.22 7.61 -14.07
CA PRO A 38 10.09 8.30 -14.67
C PRO A 38 10.25 8.29 -16.19
N ARG A 39 9.28 7.71 -16.88
CA ARG A 39 9.16 7.87 -18.33
C ARG A 39 8.97 9.35 -18.60
N MET A 40 9.61 9.87 -19.65
CA MET A 40 9.29 11.22 -20.10
C MET A 40 7.77 11.29 -20.32
N PRO A 41 7.08 12.23 -19.65
CA PRO A 41 5.65 12.31 -19.74
C PRO A 41 5.25 12.56 -21.19
N ASP A 42 4.29 11.76 -21.67
CA ASP A 42 3.74 11.90 -23.01
C ASP A 42 3.15 13.32 -23.13
N PRO A 43 3.51 14.13 -24.15
CA PRO A 43 3.01 15.50 -24.32
C PRO A 43 1.50 15.62 -24.17
N GLU A 44 0.73 14.61 -24.57
CA GLU A 44 -0.73 14.61 -24.43
C GLU A 44 -1.20 14.48 -22.97
N THR A 45 -0.46 13.72 -22.14
CA THR A 45 -0.74 13.60 -20.70
C THR A 45 -0.41 14.88 -19.92
N LEU A 46 0.62 15.62 -20.36
CA LEU A 46 0.96 16.93 -19.79
C LEU A 46 -0.12 17.97 -20.10
N ARG A 47 -0.65 17.96 -21.33
CA ARG A 47 -1.73 18.86 -21.75
C ARG A 47 -3.00 18.62 -20.94
N ALA A 48 -3.42 17.37 -20.80
CA ALA A 48 -4.60 17.01 -19.99
C ALA A 48 -4.45 17.37 -18.50
N ALA A 49 -3.24 17.26 -17.94
CA ALA A 49 -2.98 17.66 -16.55
C ALA A 49 -2.97 19.19 -16.36
N ALA A 50 -2.50 19.95 -17.35
CA ALA A 50 -2.51 21.40 -17.35
C ALA A 50 -3.92 21.99 -17.54
N GLU A 51 -4.81 21.29 -18.23
CA GLU A 51 -6.19 21.73 -18.47
C GLU A 51 -7.13 21.49 -17.29
N ARG A 52 -6.73 20.74 -16.25
CA ARG A 52 -7.52 20.67 -15.01
C ARG A 52 -7.51 22.05 -14.33
N PRO A 53 -8.65 22.76 -14.27
CA PRO A 53 -8.70 24.02 -13.55
C PRO A 53 -8.51 23.69 -12.08
N LYS A 54 -7.55 24.36 -11.45
CA LYS A 54 -7.39 24.33 -9.99
C LYS A 54 -8.66 24.93 -9.39
N ALA A 55 -9.57 24.08 -8.91
CA ALA A 55 -10.75 24.52 -8.18
C ALA A 55 -10.26 25.32 -6.96
N ALA A 56 -10.60 26.60 -6.92
CA ALA A 56 -10.32 27.53 -5.84
C ALA A 56 -11.47 27.53 -4.83
#